data_AF-A0A965DKK1-F1
#
_entry.id   AF-A0A965DKK1-F1
#
_cell.length_a   1.000
_cell.length_b   1.000
_cell.length_c   1.000
_cell.angle_alpha   90.00
_cell.angle_beta   90.00
_cell.angle_gamma   90.00
#
_symmetry.space_group_name_H-M   'P 1'
#
loop_
_entity.id
_entity.type
_entity.pdbx_description
1 polymer ?
#
loop_
_entity_poly.entity_id
_entity_poly.type
_entity_poly.pdbx_seq_one_letter_code
_entity_poly.pdbx_strand_id
1 'polypeptide(L)'
;MIKHKALAAMEEQTDLQLNQIRQQIELLASQAQEINRRKELSMMIYDAQLSFTPVMGNVYHLYEKKDGSHFLSMIAPKEWNNQFTTIASVKMLADHTWIEVK
;
A
#
# COMPACT_ATOMS: atom_id res chain seq x y z
N MET A 1 16.90 -29.88 41.73
CA MET A 1 15.62 -29.18 41.55
C MET A 1 15.77 -27.73 41.08
N ILE A 2 16.59 -26.87 41.71
CA ILE A 2 16.73 -25.44 41.34
C ILE A 2 17.27 -25.24 39.90
N LYS A 3 18.32 -25.97 39.52
CA LYS A 3 18.91 -25.90 38.16
C LYS A 3 17.90 -26.21 37.03
N HIS A 4 17.00 -27.15 37.26
CA HIS A 4 15.99 -27.54 36.27
C HIS A 4 14.90 -26.47 36.11
N LYS A 5 14.46 -25.85 37.22
CA LYS A 5 13.54 -24.70 37.18
C LYS A 5 14.16 -23.49 36.50
N ALA A 6 15.44 -23.21 36.77
CA ALA A 6 16.15 -22.11 36.13
C ALA A 6 16.31 -22.33 34.62
N LEU A 7 16.57 -23.58 34.19
CA LEU A 7 16.66 -23.93 32.77
C LEU A 7 15.31 -23.78 32.07
N ALA A 8 14.23 -24.28 32.66
CA ALA A 8 12.89 -24.17 32.08
C ALA A 8 12.44 -22.69 31.94
N ALA A 9 12.70 -21.87 32.96
CA ALA A 9 12.39 -20.43 32.90
C ALA A 9 13.23 -19.71 31.84
N MET A 10 14.50 -20.11 31.66
CA MET A 10 15.36 -19.59 30.60
C MET A 10 14.82 -19.96 29.22
N GLU A 11 14.47 -21.23 28.99
CA GLU A 11 13.88 -21.71 27.73
C GLU A 11 12.60 -20.94 27.38
N GLU A 12 11.66 -20.86 28.32
CA GLU A 12 10.40 -20.10 28.16
C GLU A 12 10.68 -18.64 27.81
N GLN A 13 11.60 -17.98 28.52
CA GLN A 13 11.95 -16.59 28.24
C GLN A 13 12.58 -16.42 26.85
N THR A 14 13.47 -17.32 26.45
CA THR A 14 14.11 -17.24 25.13
C THR A 14 13.10 -17.50 24.00
N ASP A 15 12.14 -18.41 24.20
CA ASP A 15 11.08 -18.68 23.22
C ASP A 15 10.16 -17.48 23.05
N LEU A 16 9.81 -16.79 24.15
CA LEU A 16 9.04 -15.55 24.10
C LEU A 16 9.80 -14.46 23.31
N GLN A 17 11.10 -14.31 23.54
CA GLN A 17 11.93 -13.34 22.81
C GLN A 17 12.05 -13.66 21.32
N LEU A 18 12.25 -14.93 20.97
CA LEU A 18 12.29 -15.36 19.56
C LEU A 18 10.95 -15.11 18.86
N ASN A 19 9.83 -15.35 19.54
CA ASN A 19 8.50 -15.04 19.02
C ASN A 19 8.29 -13.54 18.80
N GLN A 20 8.76 -12.69 19.71
CA GLN A 20 8.72 -11.23 19.54
C GLN A 20 9.54 -10.78 18.31
N ILE A 21 10.75 -11.32 18.13
CA ILE A 21 11.58 -11.02 16.96
C ILE A 21 10.88 -11.44 15.67
N ARG A 22 10.26 -12.63 15.64
CA ARG A 22 9.49 -13.10 14.48
C ARG A 22 8.37 -12.12 14.11
N GLN A 23 7.60 -11.66 15.10
CA GLN A 23 6.52 -10.69 14.86
C GLN A 23 7.04 -9.36 14.31
N GLN A 24 8.19 -8.89 14.79
CA GLN A 24 8.81 -7.67 14.26
C GLN A 24 9.27 -7.83 12.81
N ILE A 25 9.84 -8.98 12.45
CA ILE A 25 10.22 -9.29 11.07
C ILE A 25 8.99 -9.31 10.16
N GLU A 26 7.91 -9.95 10.60
CA GLU A 26 6.65 -9.99 9.84
C GLU A 26 6.06 -8.59 9.63
N LEU A 27 6.10 -7.75 10.66
CA LEU A 27 5.70 -6.35 10.55
C LEU A 27 6.55 -5.58 9.54
N LEU A 28 7.89 -5.69 9.63
CA LEU A 28 8.80 -5.02 8.70
C LEU A 28 8.59 -5.50 7.25
N ALA A 29 8.38 -6.80 7.05
CA ALA A 29 8.08 -7.37 5.74
C ALA A 29 6.77 -6.79 5.17
N SER A 30 5.72 -6.69 5.98
CA SER A 30 4.46 -6.06 5.58
C SER A 30 4.62 -4.59 5.24
N GLN A 31 5.39 -3.83 6.04
CA GLN A 31 5.69 -2.42 5.75
C GLN A 31 6.45 -2.25 4.44
N ALA A 32 7.44 -3.12 4.16
CA ALA A 32 8.19 -3.09 2.92
C ALA A 32 7.30 -3.40 1.69
N GLN A 33 6.38 -4.36 1.82
CA GLN A 33 5.40 -4.65 0.77
C GLN A 33 4.49 -3.45 0.47
N GLU A 34 4.02 -2.74 1.51
CA GLU A 34 3.17 -1.57 1.33
C GLU A 34 3.93 -0.41 0.67
N ILE A 35 5.20 -0.21 1.03
CA ILE A 35 6.07 0.77 0.36
C ILE A 35 6.23 0.44 -1.12
N ASN A 36 6.45 -0.84 -1.47
CA ASN A 36 6.57 -1.28 -2.85
C ASN A 36 5.26 -1.08 -3.63
N ARG A 37 4.11 -1.46 -3.06
CA ARG A 37 2.80 -1.23 -3.69
C ARG A 37 2.57 0.27 -3.95
N ARG A 38 2.86 1.12 -2.96
CA ARG A 38 2.75 2.58 -3.10
C ARG A 38 3.63 3.11 -4.23
N LYS A 39 4.86 2.59 -4.36
CA LYS A 39 5.77 2.94 -5.44
C LYS A 39 5.21 2.51 -6.80
N GLU A 40 4.77 1.27 -6.94
CA GLU A 40 4.20 0.73 -8.18
C GLU A 40 2.97 1.52 -8.64
N LEU A 41 2.03 1.79 -7.73
CA LEU A 41 0.87 2.62 -8.00
C LEU A 41 1.28 4.03 -8.46
N SER A 42 2.24 4.65 -7.76
CA SER A 42 2.72 5.99 -8.11
C SER A 42 3.34 6.01 -9.50
N MET A 43 4.16 5.00 -9.86
CA MET A 43 4.74 4.87 -11.20
C MET A 43 3.65 4.72 -12.26
N MET A 44 2.66 3.86 -12.03
CA MET A 44 1.53 3.70 -12.95
C MET A 44 0.77 5.01 -13.19
N ILE A 45 0.58 5.82 -12.14
CA ILE A 45 -0.07 7.14 -12.27
C ILE A 45 0.82 8.12 -13.02
N TYR A 46 2.13 8.14 -12.78
CA TYR A 46 3.05 9.02 -13.51
C TYR A 46 3.17 8.66 -15.00
N ASP A 47 3.02 7.38 -15.34
CA ASP A 47 3.01 6.89 -16.73
C ASP A 47 1.63 7.08 -17.40
N ALA A 48 0.58 7.35 -16.62
CA ALA A 48 -0.76 7.56 -17.13
C ALA A 48 -0.89 8.92 -17.84
N GLN A 49 -1.90 9.05 -18.71
CA GLN A 49 -2.24 10.33 -19.31
C GLN A 49 -2.91 11.24 -18.25
N LEU A 50 -2.32 12.40 -17.99
CA LEU A 50 -2.88 13.46 -17.14
C LEU A 50 -3.29 14.67 -17.98
N SER A 51 -4.55 15.08 -17.88
CA SER A 51 -5.07 16.30 -18.53
C SER A 51 -5.12 17.51 -17.60
N PHE A 52 -4.62 17.37 -16.37
CA PHE A 52 -4.61 18.39 -15.33
C PHE A 52 -3.39 18.24 -14.42
N THR A 53 -3.10 19.28 -13.63
CA THR A 53 -2.08 19.22 -12.57
C THR A 53 -2.73 18.74 -11.27
N PRO A 54 -2.31 17.58 -10.71
CA PRO A 54 -2.84 17.11 -9.45
C PRO A 54 -2.56 18.06 -8.28
N VAL A 55 -3.51 18.16 -7.38
CA VAL A 55 -3.40 18.97 -6.16
C VAL A 55 -3.54 18.04 -4.96
N MET A 56 -2.65 18.21 -3.98
CA MET A 56 -2.72 17.46 -2.73
C MET A 56 -4.07 17.65 -2.06
N GLY A 57 -4.58 16.60 -1.42
CA GLY A 57 -5.85 16.65 -0.71
C GLY A 57 -7.05 16.11 -1.49
N ASN A 58 -7.01 16.22 -2.82
CA ASN A 58 -8.09 15.77 -3.71
C ASN A 58 -8.03 14.27 -4.00
N VAL A 59 -9.21 13.68 -4.24
CA VAL A 59 -9.34 12.30 -4.72
C VAL A 59 -9.43 12.30 -6.24
N TYR A 60 -8.73 11.35 -6.83
CA TYR A 60 -8.69 11.09 -8.26
C TYR A 60 -8.97 9.61 -8.50
N HIS A 61 -9.26 9.25 -9.74
CA HIS A 61 -9.60 7.89 -10.14
C HIS A 61 -8.72 7.50 -11.33
N LEU A 62 -7.98 6.41 -11.17
CA LEU A 62 -7.15 5.82 -12.20
C LEU A 62 -7.98 4.83 -13.00
N TYR A 63 -7.99 5.01 -14.31
CA TYR A 63 -8.75 4.21 -15.26
C TYR A 63 -7.87 3.54 -16.28
N GLU A 64 -8.33 2.39 -16.78
CA GLU A 64 -7.81 1.71 -17.96
C GLU A 64 -8.78 1.90 -19.14
N LYS A 65 -8.24 2.30 -20.29
CA LYS A 65 -8.97 2.32 -21.55
C LYS A 65 -8.92 0.94 -22.22
N LYS A 66 -9.79 0.73 -23.20
CA LYS A 66 -9.85 -0.54 -23.96
C LYS A 66 -8.55 -0.89 -24.71
N ASP A 67 -7.70 0.11 -24.98
CA ASP A 67 -6.40 -0.05 -25.64
C ASP A 67 -5.26 -0.37 -24.64
N GLY A 68 -5.56 -0.51 -23.35
CA GLY A 68 -4.60 -0.77 -22.27
C GLY A 68 -3.88 0.48 -21.77
N SER A 69 -4.19 1.66 -22.29
CA SER A 69 -3.62 2.91 -21.78
C SER A 69 -4.30 3.37 -20.49
N HIS A 70 -3.52 3.97 -19.60
CA HIS A 70 -4.00 4.49 -18.33
C HIS A 70 -4.24 5.99 -18.41
N PHE A 71 -5.24 6.49 -17.68
CA PHE A 71 -5.43 7.92 -17.47
C PHE A 71 -6.00 8.21 -16.09
N LEU A 72 -5.64 9.38 -15.56
CA LEU A 72 -6.14 9.85 -14.27
C LEU A 72 -7.29 10.85 -14.51
N SER A 73 -8.35 10.77 -13.71
CA SER A 73 -9.49 11.68 -13.78
C SER A 73 -10.00 12.09 -12.40
N MET A 74 -10.65 13.25 -12.32
CA MET A 74 -11.40 13.68 -11.13
C MET A 74 -12.84 13.17 -11.10
N ILE A 75 -13.34 12.69 -12.24
CA ILE A 75 -14.72 12.23 -12.41
C ILE A 75 -14.83 10.82 -11.82
N ALA A 76 -15.85 10.58 -11.00
CA ALA A 76 -16.02 9.31 -10.31
C ALA A 76 -16.52 8.19 -11.26
N PRO A 77 -16.28 6.90 -10.95
CA PRO A 77 -16.70 5.79 -11.80
C PRO A 77 -18.20 5.78 -12.12
N LYS A 78 -19.03 6.20 -11.16
CA LYS A 78 -20.49 6.28 -11.29
C LYS A 78 -20.93 7.28 -12.36
N GLU A 79 -20.15 8.35 -12.55
CA GLU A 79 -20.46 9.42 -13.51
C GLU A 79 -20.04 9.03 -14.93
N TRP A 80 -19.11 8.09 -15.07
CA TRP A 80 -18.69 7.53 -16.36
C TRP A 80 -19.62 6.43 -16.90
N ASN A 81 -20.70 6.07 -16.20
CA ASN A 81 -21.58 4.96 -16.58
C ASN A 81 -20.82 3.65 -16.91
N ASN A 82 -19.74 3.37 -16.16
CA ASN A 82 -18.85 2.21 -16.39
C ASN A 82 -18.23 2.15 -17.81
N GLN A 83 -18.05 3.29 -18.48
CA GLN A 83 -17.37 3.36 -19.77
C GLN A 83 -15.91 2.87 -19.71
N PHE A 84 -15.26 3.05 -18.57
CA PHE A 84 -13.86 2.69 -18.32
C PHE A 84 -13.74 1.75 -17.13
N THR A 85 -12.74 0.87 -17.17
CA THR A 85 -12.41 0.01 -16.04
C THR A 85 -11.71 0.86 -14.98
N THR A 86 -12.27 0.91 -13.77
CA THR A 86 -11.64 1.61 -12.65
C THR A 86 -10.58 0.70 -12.05
N ILE A 87 -9.34 1.17 -11.97
CA ILE A 87 -8.24 0.46 -11.32
C ILE A 87 -8.22 0.78 -9.83
N ALA A 88 -8.16 2.07 -9.50
CA ALA A 88 -8.05 2.54 -8.12
C ALA A 88 -8.59 3.96 -7.98
N SER A 89 -9.11 4.28 -6.79
CA SER A 89 -9.33 5.67 -6.37
C SER A 89 -8.13 6.07 -5.53
N VAL A 90 -7.55 7.24 -5.78
CA VAL A 90 -6.24 7.61 -5.25
C VAL A 90 -6.18 9.03 -4.73
N LYS A 91 -5.25 9.28 -3.82
CA LYS A 91 -4.96 10.60 -3.27
C LYS A 91 -3.46 10.86 -3.27
N MET A 92 -3.07 12.06 -3.69
CA MET A 92 -1.67 12.49 -3.67
C MET A 92 -1.26 12.92 -2.26
N LEU A 93 -0.10 12.43 -1.82
CA LEU A 93 0.55 12.77 -0.55
C LEU A 93 1.57 13.91 -0.73
N ALA A 94 2.08 14.43 0.38
CA ALA A 94 3.08 15.52 0.40
C ALA A 94 4.44 15.13 -0.19
N ASP A 95 4.77 13.83 -0.18
CA ASP A 95 5.97 13.29 -0.83
C ASP A 95 5.77 13.02 -2.34
N HIS A 96 4.66 13.49 -2.91
CA HIS A 96 4.23 13.27 -4.30
C HIS A 96 3.96 11.79 -4.65
N THR A 97 3.92 10.89 -3.66
CA THR A 97 3.43 9.53 -3.88
C THR A 97 1.91 9.49 -3.79
N TRP A 98 1.35 8.37 -4.24
CA TRP A 98 -0.09 8.16 -4.31
C TRP A 98 -0.50 6.98 -3.46
N ILE A 99 -1.60 7.13 -2.74
CA ILE A 99 -2.22 6.05 -1.98
C ILE A 99 -3.62 5.77 -2.49
N GLU A 100 -4.03 4.51 -2.41
CA GLU A 100 -5.40 4.12 -2.66
C GLU A 100 -6.31 4.60 -1.51
N VAL A 101 -7.46 5.17 -1.86
CA VAL A 101 -8.55 5.45 -0.93
C VAL A 101 -9.58 4.33 -1.02
N LYS A 102 -9.84 3.72 0.13
CA LYS A 102 -10.87 2.69 0.33
C LYS A 102 -12.27 3.30 0.42
#